data_AF-A0A945F4Z0-F1
#
_entry.id   AF-A0A945F4Z0-F1
#
_cell.length_a   1.000
_cell.length_b   1.000
_cell.length_c   1.000
_cell.angle_alpha   90.00
_cell.angle_beta   90.00
_cell.angle_gamma   90.00
#
_symmetry.space_group_name_H-M   'P 1'
#
loop_
_entity.id
_entity.type
_entity.pdbx_description
1 polymer ?
#
loop_
_entity_poly.entity_id
_entity_poly.type
_entity_poly.pdbx_seq_one_letter_code
_entity_poly.pdbx_strand_id
1 'polypeptide(L)'
;MNTIETFEIVKIIAQKNNLRTMNLSKISGSPYSMGTFALAKVERENGKTNANLLLRYNGYNDEIEIGKNTTQETSEEALLKDKSLRATFNNKTYQYKTFISKKNETTDGYLIILYEWKNYQLYRQDKKKLSEGS
;
A
#
# COMPACT_ATOMS: atom_id res chain seq x y z
N MET A 1 -24.30 1.13 -4.16
CA MET A 1 -23.54 2.00 -3.25
C MET A 1 -24.38 3.24 -2.98
N ASN A 2 -24.57 3.59 -1.72
CA ASN A 2 -25.24 4.84 -1.35
C ASN A 2 -24.23 6.00 -1.26
N THR A 3 -24.70 7.24 -1.27
CA THR A 3 -23.84 8.44 -1.32
C THR A 3 -22.87 8.55 -0.14
N ILE A 4 -23.26 8.06 1.05
CA ILE A 4 -22.45 8.10 2.28
C ILE A 4 -21.25 7.16 2.17
N GLU A 5 -21.45 5.94 1.69
CA GLU A 5 -20.38 4.96 1.42
C GLU A 5 -19.35 5.54 0.44
N THR A 6 -19.81 6.21 -0.62
CA THR A 6 -18.93 6.85 -1.60
C THR A 6 -18.06 7.94 -0.95
N PHE A 7 -18.63 8.77 -0.06
CA PHE A 7 -17.86 9.81 0.64
C PHE A 7 -16.77 9.23 1.56
N GLU A 8 -17.04 8.14 2.26
CA GLU A 8 -16.04 7.50 3.13
C GLU A 8 -14.91 6.85 2.34
N ILE A 9 -15.21 6.31 1.15
CA ILE A 9 -14.19 5.78 0.23
C ILE A 9 -13.31 6.91 -0.33
N VAL A 10 -13.88 8.04 -0.73
CA VAL A 10 -13.10 9.18 -1.25
C VAL A 10 -12.09 9.68 -0.21
N LYS A 11 -12.39 9.60 1.09
CA LYS A 11 -11.49 10.02 2.18
C LYS A 11 -10.26 9.13 2.36
N ILE A 12 -10.22 7.94 1.75
CA ILE A 12 -9.08 7.00 1.86
C ILE A 12 -8.25 6.90 0.57
N ILE A 13 -8.63 7.63 -0.47
CA ILE A 13 -7.95 7.64 -1.77
C ILE A 13 -7.06 8.88 -1.87
N ALA A 14 -5.83 8.68 -2.32
CA ALA A 14 -4.92 9.74 -2.74
C ALA A 14 -4.73 9.68 -4.25
N GLN A 15 -4.92 10.81 -4.93
CA GLN A 15 -4.56 10.94 -6.34
C GLN A 15 -3.04 11.03 -6.48
N LYS A 16 -2.46 10.23 -7.38
CA LYS A 16 -1.04 10.29 -7.69
C LYS A 16 -0.83 11.51 -8.58
N ASN A 17 -0.30 12.60 -8.01
CA ASN A 17 0.19 13.71 -8.80
C ASN A 17 1.26 13.16 -9.77
N ASN A 18 1.08 13.37 -11.07
CA ASN A 18 1.83 12.78 -12.21
C ASN A 18 3.35 13.05 -12.25
N LEU A 19 4.03 13.32 -11.13
CA LEU A 19 5.44 13.69 -11.07
C LEU A 19 6.40 12.49 -11.03
N ARG A 20 5.89 11.26 -10.92
CA ARG A 20 6.70 10.02 -11.00
C ARG A 20 5.98 8.98 -11.84
N THR A 21 5.88 9.22 -13.15
CA THR A 21 5.65 8.14 -14.10
C THR A 21 6.85 7.21 -14.01
N MET A 22 6.68 6.09 -13.29
CA MET A 22 7.69 5.05 -13.21
C MET A 22 7.96 4.54 -14.63
N ASN A 23 9.12 4.87 -15.18
CA ASN A 23 9.50 4.39 -16.49
C ASN A 23 9.99 2.95 -16.38
N LEU A 24 9.06 2.00 -16.45
CA LEU A 24 9.30 0.56 -16.35
C LEU A 24 10.36 0.07 -17.36
N SER A 25 10.57 0.78 -18.47
CA SER A 25 11.60 0.42 -19.47
C SER A 25 13.05 0.68 -18.99
N LYS A 26 13.24 1.51 -17.96
CA LYS A 26 14.57 1.83 -17.39
C LYS A 26 14.92 0.97 -16.18
N ILE A 27 14.08 0.00 -15.85
CA ILE A 27 14.15 -0.77 -14.62
C ILE A 27 14.45 -2.23 -14.97
N SER A 28 15.53 -2.78 -14.43
CA SER A 28 15.77 -4.22 -14.45
C SER A 28 15.08 -4.88 -13.24
N GLY A 29 14.05 -5.68 -13.49
CA GLY A 29 13.23 -6.35 -12.47
C GLY A 29 11.84 -5.72 -12.25
N SER A 30 11.00 -6.34 -11.41
CA SER A 30 9.66 -5.83 -11.08
C SER A 30 9.66 -5.08 -9.74
N PRO A 31 9.09 -3.86 -9.65
CA PRO A 31 8.92 -3.12 -8.40
C PRO A 31 7.84 -3.74 -7.50
N TYR A 32 7.04 -4.66 -8.05
CA TYR A 32 5.93 -5.29 -7.37
C TYR A 32 6.34 -6.67 -6.85
N SER A 33 5.92 -7.00 -5.62
CA SER A 33 6.00 -8.38 -5.14
C SER A 33 5.01 -9.30 -5.86
N MET A 34 3.92 -8.74 -6.39
CA MET A 34 2.94 -9.41 -7.24
C MET A 34 2.40 -8.41 -8.27
N GLY A 35 2.43 -8.76 -9.55
CA GLY A 35 2.16 -7.83 -10.64
C GLY A 35 0.68 -7.45 -10.81
N THR A 36 -0.25 -8.23 -10.28
CA THR A 36 -1.69 -8.03 -10.45
C THR A 36 -2.33 -7.34 -9.24
N PHE A 37 -3.42 -6.61 -9.48
CA PHE A 37 -4.26 -6.10 -8.40
C PHE A 37 -5.13 -7.22 -7.84
N ALA A 38 -5.23 -7.28 -6.52
CA ALA A 38 -6.02 -8.28 -5.80
C ALA A 38 -7.18 -7.60 -5.05
N LEU A 39 -8.32 -8.29 -4.94
CA LEU A 39 -9.40 -7.82 -4.09
C LEU A 39 -8.92 -7.73 -2.64
N ALA A 40 -9.15 -6.57 -2.04
CA ALA A 40 -8.63 -6.21 -0.73
C ALA A 40 -9.73 -5.62 0.14
N LYS A 41 -9.61 -5.87 1.44
CA LYS A 41 -10.41 -5.20 2.46
C LYS A 41 -9.61 -4.04 3.05
N VAL A 42 -10.19 -2.85 3.08
CA VAL A 42 -9.62 -1.67 3.73
C VAL A 42 -10.48 -1.27 4.91
N GLU A 43 -9.86 -1.13 6.07
CA GLU A 43 -10.52 -0.83 7.33
C GLU A 43 -9.84 0.35 8.01
N ARG A 44 -10.63 1.23 8.62
CA ARG A 44 -10.12 2.24 9.56
C ARG A 44 -10.24 1.70 10.99
N GLU A 45 -9.23 1.91 11.83
CA GLU A 45 -9.18 1.37 13.21
C GLU A 45 -10.39 1.74 14.08
N ASN A 46 -11.09 2.83 13.77
CA ASN A 46 -12.32 3.25 14.48
C ASN A 46 -13.62 2.62 13.92
N GLY A 47 -13.53 1.68 12.98
CA GLY A 47 -14.65 0.97 12.38
C GLY A 47 -15.53 1.78 11.41
N LYS A 48 -15.24 3.06 11.19
CA LYS A 48 -16.09 3.96 10.37
C LYS A 48 -15.97 3.74 8.87
N THR A 49 -14.90 3.10 8.41
CA THR A 49 -14.66 2.85 6.99
C THR A 49 -14.37 1.36 6.80
N ASN A 50 -15.16 0.72 5.94
CA ASN A 50 -14.95 -0.62 5.41
C ASN A 50 -15.14 -0.55 3.90
N ALA A 51 -14.07 -0.76 3.13
CA ALA A 51 -14.11 -0.69 1.67
C ALA A 51 -13.49 -1.94 1.04
N ASN A 52 -14.07 -2.38 -0.07
CA ASN A 52 -13.50 -3.43 -0.91
C ASN A 52 -12.92 -2.77 -2.17
N LEU A 53 -11.60 -2.86 -2.34
CA LEU A 53 -10.86 -2.23 -3.44
C LEU A 53 -9.93 -3.24 -4.10
N LEU A 54 -9.55 -3.01 -5.35
CA LEU A 54 -8.47 -3.77 -6.00
C LEU A 54 -7.14 -3.11 -5.63
N LEU A 55 -6.26 -3.79 -4.91
CA LEU A 55 -5.01 -3.22 -4.41
C LEU A 55 -3.78 -4.00 -4.87
N ARG A 56 -2.66 -3.29 -5.02
CA ARG A 56 -1.32 -3.85 -5.24
C ARG A 56 -0.30 -3.05 -4.46
N TYR A 57 0.67 -3.72 -3.84
CA TYR A 57 1.77 -3.03 -3.15
C TYR A 57 2.94 -2.75 -4.08
N ASN A 58 3.29 -1.47 -4.21
CA ASN A 58 4.47 -0.96 -4.90
C ASN A 58 5.60 -0.74 -3.89
N GLY A 59 6.47 -1.74 -3.74
CA GLY A 59 7.56 -1.72 -2.77
C GLY A 59 8.73 -0.80 -3.12
N TYR A 60 8.71 -0.18 -4.31
CA TYR A 60 9.68 0.83 -4.73
C TYR A 60 9.28 2.23 -4.25
N ASN A 61 8.02 2.62 -4.45
CA ASN A 61 7.49 3.91 -3.97
C ASN A 61 6.97 3.86 -2.53
N ASP A 62 6.90 2.66 -1.93
CA ASP A 62 6.24 2.43 -0.63
C ASP A 62 4.79 2.94 -0.68
N GLU A 63 4.03 2.40 -1.64
CA GLU A 63 2.64 2.77 -1.94
C GLU A 63 1.76 1.53 -2.07
N ILE A 64 0.49 1.65 -1.66
CA ILE A 64 -0.56 0.69 -2.00
C ILE A 64 -1.37 1.32 -3.12
N GLU A 65 -1.22 0.82 -4.33
CA GLU A 65 -1.90 1.32 -5.53
C GLU A 65 -3.33 0.77 -5.59
N ILE A 66 -4.27 1.59 -6.07
CA ILE A 66 -5.68 1.24 -6.25
C ILE A 66 -5.96 0.99 -7.73
N GLY A 67 -6.57 -0.15 -8.04
CA GLY A 67 -6.84 -0.56 -9.40
C GLY A 67 -8.28 -0.44 -9.86
N LYS A 68 -8.47 -0.16 -11.16
CA LYS A 68 -9.79 -0.21 -11.82
C LYS A 68 -10.12 -1.63 -12.30
N ASN A 69 -9.09 -2.46 -12.55
CA ASN A 69 -9.20 -3.88 -12.87
C ASN A 69 -7.94 -4.64 -12.42
N THR A 70 -7.95 -5.97 -12.51
CA THR A 70 -6.89 -6.85 -11.99
C THR A 70 -5.61 -6.88 -12.82
N THR A 71 -5.70 -6.57 -14.12
CA THR A 71 -4.63 -6.75 -15.12
C THR A 71 -3.98 -5.45 -15.59
N GLN A 72 -4.51 -4.30 -15.20
CA GLN A 72 -3.93 -3.01 -15.59
C GLN A 72 -2.49 -2.89 -15.08
N GLU A 73 -1.67 -2.21 -15.87
CA GLU A 73 -0.24 -2.09 -15.57
C GLU A 73 0.05 -0.94 -14.60
N THR A 74 -0.67 0.17 -14.77
CA THR A 74 -0.46 1.43 -14.05
C THR A 74 -1.64 1.73 -13.12
N SER A 75 -1.40 2.63 -12.16
CA SER A 75 -2.42 3.21 -11.32
C SER A 75 -2.22 4.72 -11.20
N GLU A 76 -3.34 5.45 -11.25
CA GLU A 76 -3.47 6.89 -10.99
C GLU A 76 -3.80 7.17 -9.51
N GLU A 77 -4.18 6.14 -8.75
CA GLU A 77 -4.68 6.24 -7.39
C GLU A 77 -3.88 5.35 -6.44
N ALA A 78 -3.74 5.81 -5.20
CA ALA A 78 -3.14 5.04 -4.12
C ALA A 78 -3.97 5.18 -2.85
N LEU A 79 -3.84 4.24 -1.94
CA LEU A 79 -4.37 4.38 -0.59
C LEU A 79 -3.62 5.51 0.11
N LEU A 80 -4.38 6.39 0.78
CA LEU A 80 -3.82 7.46 1.59
C LEU A 80 -2.84 6.89 2.63
N LYS A 81 -1.68 7.53 2.79
CA LYS A 81 -0.69 7.20 3.83
C LYS A 81 -1.18 7.65 5.20
N ASP A 82 -2.17 6.94 5.71
CA ASP A 82 -2.88 7.20 6.97
C ASP A 82 -2.61 6.05 7.95
N LYS A 83 -2.13 6.39 9.15
CA LYS A 83 -1.72 5.42 10.18
C LYS A 83 -2.90 4.64 10.76
N SER A 84 -4.12 5.15 10.61
CA SER A 84 -5.36 4.50 11.06
C SER A 84 -5.95 3.53 10.04
N LEU A 85 -5.38 3.43 8.83
CA LEU A 85 -5.85 2.50 7.80
C LEU A 85 -5.08 1.19 7.81
N ARG A 86 -5.82 0.09 7.66
CA ARG A 86 -5.29 -1.25 7.45
C ARG A 86 -5.83 -1.79 6.13
N ALA A 87 -4.95 -2.30 5.28
CA ALA A 87 -5.32 -2.93 4.02
C ALA A 87 -4.92 -4.40 4.05
N THR A 88 -5.88 -5.29 3.83
CA THR A 88 -5.67 -6.74 3.85
C THR A 88 -5.93 -7.34 2.47
N PHE A 89 -4.89 -7.92 1.89
CA PHE A 89 -4.92 -8.60 0.58
C PHE A 89 -3.78 -9.59 0.49
N ASN A 90 -3.96 -10.66 -0.30
CA ASN A 90 -2.93 -11.70 -0.51
C ASN A 90 -2.37 -12.27 0.82
N ASN A 91 -3.26 -12.49 1.78
CA ASN A 91 -2.93 -13.02 3.11
C ASN A 91 -1.93 -12.15 3.89
N LYS A 92 -1.85 -10.86 3.58
CA LYS A 92 -1.02 -9.87 4.27
C LYS A 92 -1.88 -8.69 4.69
N THR A 93 -1.64 -8.21 5.90
CA THR A 93 -2.22 -6.95 6.38
C THR A 93 -1.12 -5.89 6.40
N TYR A 94 -1.34 -4.80 5.68
CA TYR A 94 -0.44 -3.66 5.57
C TYR A 94 -0.98 -2.51 6.43
N GLN A 95 -0.07 -1.80 7.10
CA GLN A 95 -0.38 -0.58 7.85
C GLN A 95 0.76 0.44 7.70
N TYR A 96 0.41 1.71 7.50
CA TYR A 96 1.38 2.80 7.48
C TYR A 96 1.77 3.15 8.92
N LYS A 97 3.06 3.11 9.26
CA LYS A 97 3.54 3.33 10.64
C LYS A 97 4.82 4.15 10.67
N THR A 98 5.05 4.81 11.81
CA THR A 98 6.37 5.33 12.20
C THR A 98 7.17 4.23 12.87
N PHE A 99 8.43 4.05 12.47
CA PHE A 99 9.33 3.07 13.06
C PHE A 99 10.79 3.53 12.94
N ILE A 100 11.68 2.89 13.71
CA ILE A 100 13.12 3.11 13.61
C ILE A 100 13.68 2.19 12.53
N SER A 101 14.31 2.78 11.52
CA SER A 101 14.89 2.05 10.39
C SER A 101 16.19 1.32 10.79
N LYS A 102 16.69 0.44 9.91
CA LYS A 102 18.01 -0.19 10.07
C LYS A 102 19.18 0.80 10.19
N LYS A 103 18.99 2.06 9.77
CA LYS A 103 19.97 3.14 9.88
C LYS A 103 19.83 3.94 11.18
N ASN A 104 18.99 3.49 12.11
CA ASN A 104 18.66 4.17 13.36
C ASN A 104 17.97 5.54 13.15
N GLU A 105 17.20 5.66 12.06
CA GLU A 105 16.45 6.87 11.71
C GLU A 105 14.96 6.64 11.97
N THR A 106 14.28 7.61 12.57
CA THR A 106 12.82 7.59 12.65
C THR A 106 12.25 7.88 11.26
N THR A 107 11.43 6.96 10.75
CA THR A 107 10.86 7.05 9.40
C THR A 107 9.44 6.50 9.37
N ASP A 108 8.67 6.92 8.37
CA ASP A 108 7.32 6.43 8.13
C ASP A 108 7.31 5.51 6.91
N GLY A 109 6.52 4.45 6.93
CA GLY A 109 6.39 3.53 5.81
C GLY A 109 5.35 2.43 6.01
N TYR A 110 5.02 1.70 4.95
CA TYR A 110 4.15 0.54 5.07
C TYR A 110 4.88 -0.66 5.67
N LEU A 111 4.24 -1.27 6.66
CA LEU A 111 4.68 -2.48 7.33
C LEU A 111 3.63 -3.57 7.18
N ILE A 112 4.08 -4.81 6.97
CA ILE A 112 3.25 -6.01 7.00
C ILE A 112 3.23 -6.53 8.42
N ILE A 113 2.04 -6.74 8.94
CA ILE A 113 1.81 -7.31 10.26
C ILE A 113 2.02 -8.82 10.18
N LEU A 114 2.99 -9.35 10.92
CA LEU A 114 3.25 -10.79 10.99
C LEU A 114 2.55 -11.41 12.20
N TYR A 115 2.65 -10.76 13.36
CA TYR A 115 2.04 -11.21 14.61
C TYR A 115 1.64 -10.01 15.46
N GLU A 116 0.49 -10.11 16.13
CA GLU A 116 0.02 -9.16 17.14
C GLU A 116 -0.28 -9.93 18.42
N TRP A 117 0.61 -9.83 19.40
CA TRP A 117 0.39 -10.29 20.76
C TRP A 117 -0.05 -9.13 21.66
N LYS A 118 -0.46 -9.44 22.89
CA LYS A 118 -0.95 -8.45 23.85
C LYS A 118 0.05 -7.31 24.13
N ASN A 119 1.35 -7.61 24.14
CA ASN A 119 2.41 -6.66 24.50
C ASN A 119 3.44 -6.41 23.39
N TYR A 120 3.36 -7.12 22.26
CA TYR A 120 4.37 -7.08 21.21
C TYR A 120 3.73 -7.25 19.84
N GLN A 121 4.22 -6.51 18.86
CA GLN A 121 3.81 -6.64 17.47
C GLN A 121 5.05 -6.87 16.62
N LEU A 122 5.01 -7.90 15.77
CA LEU A 122 6.08 -8.19 14.82
C LEU A 122 5.68 -7.71 13.43
N TYR A 123 6.57 -6.93 12.82
CA TYR A 123 6.39 -6.35 11.50
C TYR A 123 7.47 -6.78 10.53
N ARG A 124 7.12 -6.84 9.24
CA ARG A 124 8.08 -6.95 8.14
C ARG A 124 7.89 -5.80 7.17
N GLN A 125 9.00 -5.20 6.74
CA GLN A 125 8.98 -4.23 5.65
C GLN A 125 9.47 -4.88 4.35
N ASP A 126 8.59 -4.99 3.36
CA ASP A 126 8.97 -5.44 2.02
C ASP A 126 9.46 -4.20 1.23
N LYS A 127 10.78 -4.01 1.12
CA LYS A 127 11.38 -2.99 0.23
C LYS A 127 11.90 -3.63 -1.05
N LYS A 128 11.56 -3.07 -2.21
CA LYS A 128 12.17 -3.44 -3.50
C LYS A 128 13.22 -2.40 -3.86
N LYS A 129 14.48 -2.83 -3.95
CA LYS A 129 15.54 -2.06 -4.60
C LYS A 129 15.62 -2.49 -6.05
N LEU A 130 15.56 -1.52 -6.94
CA LEU A 130 15.89 -1.71 -8.34
C LEU A 130 17.38 -1.41 -8.49
N SER A 131 18.14 -2.36 -9.03
CA SER A 131 19.51 -2.12 -9.45
C SER A 131 19.47 -1.66 -10.91
N GLU A 132 20.13 -0.54 -11.22
CA GLU A 132 20.40 -0.17 -12.60
C GLU A 132 21.27 -1.27 -13.22
N GLY A 133 20.90 -1.75 -14.41
CA GLY A 133 21.75 -2.65 -15.18
C GLY A 133 23.01 -1.88 -15.55
N SER A 134 24.17 -2.45 -15.20
CA SER A 134 25.48 -1.98 -15.68
C SER A 134 25.64 -2.27 -17.16
#